data_AF-A0A4R4X4E5-F1
#
_entry.id   AF-A0A4R4X4E5-F1
#
_cell.length_a   1.000
_cell.length_b   1.000
_cell.length_c   1.000
_cell.angle_alpha   90.00
_cell.angle_beta   90.00
_cell.angle_gamma   90.00
#
_symmetry.space_group_name_H-M   'P 1'
#
loop_
_entity.id
_entity.type
_entity.pdbx_description
1 polymer ?
#
loop_
_entity_poly.entity_id
_entity_poly.type
_entity_poly.pdbx_seq_one_letter_code
_entity_poly.pdbx_strand_id
1 'polypeptide(L)'
;MTTPDDYTYVRFGSMEQAYEELKKVVTELDRATDDLYADIKRELGPSWEGEAERFFEEKRQKWNAHEKAMGQQLFQAASAVNVANGNYQQAERRNIGIWTD
;
A
#
# COMPACT_ATOMS: atom_id res chain seq x y z
N MET A 1 6.10 35.35 1.81
CA MET A 1 4.66 35.01 1.79
C MET A 1 4.60 33.60 1.24
N THR A 2 4.38 32.62 2.10
CA THR A 2 4.28 31.22 1.65
C THR A 2 2.91 31.01 1.05
N THR A 3 2.85 30.81 -0.26
CA THR A 3 1.63 30.57 -1.02
C THR A 3 0.99 29.25 -0.54
N PRO A 4 -0.28 29.25 -0.10
CA PRO A 4 -0.97 28.03 0.34
C PRO A 4 -0.95 26.88 -0.68
N ASP A 5 -0.84 27.21 -1.97
CA ASP A 5 -0.81 26.26 -3.08
C ASP A 5 0.47 25.41 -3.08
N ASP A 6 1.60 26.04 -2.78
CA ASP A 6 2.91 25.38 -2.72
C ASP A 6 2.93 24.32 -1.60
N TYR A 7 2.31 24.63 -0.46
CA TYR A 7 2.15 23.67 0.64
C TYR A 7 1.24 22.50 0.28
N THR A 8 0.15 22.75 -0.44
CA THR A 8 -0.81 21.70 -0.81
C THR A 8 -0.22 20.75 -1.84
N TYR A 9 0.46 21.27 -2.85
CA TYR A 9 1.16 20.47 -3.86
C TYR A 9 2.27 19.60 -3.23
N VAL A 10 3.11 20.18 -2.37
CA VAL A 10 4.16 19.44 -1.65
C VAL A 10 3.56 18.32 -0.80
N ARG A 11 2.42 18.56 -0.13
CA ARG A 11 1.74 17.52 0.66
C ARG A 11 1.27 16.36 -0.22
N PHE A 12 0.67 16.62 -1.38
CA PHE A 12 0.26 15.55 -2.28
C PHE A 12 1.45 14.74 -2.83
N GLY A 13 2.53 15.41 -3.23
CA GLY A 13 3.76 14.72 -3.65
C GLY A 13 4.33 13.83 -2.55
N SER A 14 4.35 14.31 -1.30
CA SER A 14 4.79 13.49 -0.16
C SER A 14 3.88 12.29 0.12
N MET A 15 2.57 12.39 -0.14
CA MET A 15 1.63 11.28 0.00
C MET A 15 1.83 10.21 -1.07
N GLU A 16 2.11 10.61 -2.31
CA GLU A 16 2.41 9.66 -3.40
C GLU A 16 3.69 8.88 -3.12
N GLN A 17 4.74 9.57 -2.62
CA GLN A 17 5.96 8.90 -2.18
C GLN A 17 5.69 7.90 -1.04
N ALA A 18 4.96 8.31 0.00
CA ALA A 18 4.62 7.44 1.11
C ALA A 18 3.82 6.20 0.67
N TYR A 19 2.92 6.35 -0.33
CA TYR A 19 2.20 5.23 -0.91
C TYR A 19 3.14 4.21 -1.57
N GLU A 20 4.08 4.67 -2.40
CA GLU A 20 5.03 3.78 -3.06
C GLU A 20 5.96 3.07 -2.07
N GLU A 21 6.36 3.76 -0.99
CA GLU A 21 7.13 3.16 0.11
C GLU A 21 6.33 2.08 0.83
N LEU A 22 5.07 2.35 1.21
CA LEU A 22 4.21 1.37 1.87
C LEU A 22 3.92 0.15 0.98
N LYS A 23 3.73 0.37 -0.32
CA LYS A 23 3.55 -0.71 -1.30
C LYS A 23 4.77 -1.62 -1.38
N LYS A 24 5.98 -1.05 -1.34
CA LYS A 24 7.23 -1.84 -1.28
C LYS A 24 7.27 -2.67 -0.01
N VAL A 25 6.98 -2.08 1.15
CA VAL A 25 6.96 -2.79 2.44
C VAL A 25 5.96 -3.96 2.43
N VAL A 26 4.74 -3.77 1.91
CA VAL A 26 3.75 -4.86 1.80
C VAL A 26 4.24 -5.96 0.87
N THR A 27 4.90 -5.60 -0.24
CA THR A 27 5.46 -6.57 -1.19
C THR A 27 6.65 -7.35 -0.58
N GLU A 28 7.47 -6.69 0.22
CA GLU A 28 8.59 -7.33 0.93
C GLU A 28 8.10 -8.26 2.04
N LEU A 29 7.01 -7.89 2.73
CA LEU A 29 6.38 -8.76 3.72
C LEU A 29 5.85 -10.05 3.08
N ASP A 30 5.11 -9.95 1.97
CA ASP A 30 4.59 -11.09 1.20
C ASP A 30 5.72 -12.04 0.75
N ARG A 31 6.82 -11.47 0.24
CA ARG A 31 8.01 -12.28 -0.11
C ARG A 31 8.62 -12.99 1.09
N ALA A 32 8.79 -12.28 2.21
CA ALA A 32 9.41 -12.84 3.40
C ALA A 32 8.57 -13.98 3.99
N THR A 33 7.24 -13.89 3.93
CA THR A 33 6.35 -14.94 4.43
C THR A 33 6.28 -16.15 3.49
N ASP A 34 6.35 -15.93 2.17
CA ASP A 34 6.49 -16.99 1.17
C ASP A 34 7.85 -17.72 1.29
N ASP A 35 8.95 -16.97 1.45
CA ASP A 35 10.29 -17.53 1.65
C ASP A 35 10.36 -18.37 2.93
N LEU A 36 9.76 -17.88 4.03
CA LEU A 36 9.64 -18.65 5.27
C LEU A 36 8.94 -19.99 5.05
N TYR A 37 7.84 -20.00 4.29
CA TYR A 37 7.13 -21.24 4.00
C TYR A 37 7.95 -22.20 3.12
N ALA A 38 8.65 -21.67 2.12
CA ALA A 38 9.53 -22.46 1.26
C ALA A 38 10.68 -23.07 2.06
N ASP A 39 11.29 -22.32 2.98
CA ASP A 39 12.36 -22.80 3.85
C ASP A 39 11.87 -23.90 4.79
N ILE A 40 10.69 -23.76 5.40
CA ILE A 40 10.11 -24.80 6.26
C ILE A 40 9.91 -26.11 5.46
N LYS A 41 9.37 -26.01 4.23
CA LYS A 41 9.23 -27.18 3.35
C LYS A 41 10.55 -27.82 3.00
N ARG A 42 11.58 -27.00 2.75
CA ARG A 42 12.91 -27.47 2.38
C ARG A 42 13.61 -28.16 3.54
N GLU A 43 13.56 -27.59 4.73
CA GLU A 43 14.27 -28.08 5.92
C GLU A 43 13.58 -29.30 6.54
N LEU A 44 12.24 -29.32 6.58
CA LEU A 44 11.50 -30.41 7.22
C LEU A 44 11.08 -31.50 6.22
N GLY A 45 10.97 -31.19 4.93
CA GLY A 45 10.69 -32.15 3.87
C GLY A 45 9.49 -33.06 4.17
N PRO A 46 9.60 -34.38 3.94
CA PRO A 46 8.53 -35.35 4.21
C PRO A 46 8.18 -35.54 5.69
N SER A 47 9.00 -35.03 6.62
CA SER A 47 8.72 -35.18 8.06
C SER A 47 7.71 -34.15 8.57
N TRP A 48 7.42 -33.13 7.78
CA TRP A 48 6.43 -32.10 8.11
C TRP A 48 5.06 -32.48 7.59
N GLU A 49 4.35 -33.29 8.37
CA GLU A 49 3.00 -33.74 8.05
C GLU A 49 2.10 -33.65 9.30
N GLY A 50 0.79 -33.67 9.07
CA GLY A 50 -0.19 -33.85 10.14
C GLY A 50 -0.65 -32.56 10.81
N GLU A 51 -0.72 -32.54 12.14
CA GLU A 51 -1.33 -31.42 12.87
C GLU A 51 -0.52 -30.13 12.81
N ALA A 52 0.81 -30.22 12.89
CA ALA A 52 1.70 -29.05 12.82
C ALA A 52 1.66 -28.37 11.43
N GLU A 53 1.63 -29.16 10.36
CA GLU A 53 1.46 -28.67 8.98
C GLU A 53 0.12 -27.96 8.82
N ARG A 54 -0.98 -28.58 9.25
CA ARG A 54 -2.33 -27.99 9.17
C ARG A 54 -2.43 -26.69 9.97
N PHE A 55 -1.92 -26.66 11.19
CA PHE A 55 -1.92 -25.45 12.02
C PHE A 55 -1.14 -24.32 11.36
N PHE A 56 0.05 -24.61 10.82
CA PHE A 56 0.84 -23.61 10.12
C PHE A 56 0.12 -23.09 8.87
N GLU A 57 -0.47 -23.99 8.08
CA GLU A 57 -1.21 -23.66 6.87
C GLU A 57 -2.41 -22.74 7.16
N GLU A 58 -3.12 -22.97 8.27
CA GLU A 58 -4.18 -22.04 8.72
C GLU A 58 -3.64 -20.65 9.08
N LYS A 59 -2.45 -20.57 9.68
CA LYS A 59 -1.81 -19.28 9.97
C LYS A 59 -1.35 -18.61 8.68
N ARG A 60 -0.83 -19.40 7.73
CA ARG A 60 -0.43 -18.93 6.41
C ARG A 60 -1.55 -18.25 5.67
N GLN A 61 -2.69 -18.91 5.59
CA GLN A 61 -3.87 -18.34 4.94
C GLN A 61 -4.32 -17.03 5.61
N LYS A 62 -4.18 -16.92 6.93
CA LYS A 62 -4.53 -15.69 7.66
C LYS A 62 -3.60 -14.54 7.31
N TRP A 63 -2.28 -14.73 7.35
CA TRP A 63 -1.38 -13.62 7.00
C TRP A 63 -1.48 -13.25 5.51
N ASN A 64 -1.64 -14.23 4.59
CA ASN A 64 -1.87 -13.96 3.17
C ASN A 64 -3.14 -13.11 2.96
N ALA A 65 -4.20 -13.39 3.72
CA ALA A 65 -5.43 -12.59 3.69
C ALA A 65 -5.19 -11.16 4.21
N HIS A 66 -4.38 -10.99 5.25
CA HIS A 66 -4.01 -9.69 5.79
C HIS A 66 -3.13 -8.88 4.82
N GLU A 67 -2.12 -9.50 4.19
CA GLU A 67 -1.27 -8.87 3.18
C GLU A 67 -2.09 -8.36 1.99
N LYS A 68 -3.01 -9.20 1.48
CA LYS A 68 -3.94 -8.80 0.43
C LYS A 68 -4.83 -7.64 0.85
N ALA A 69 -5.35 -7.67 2.08
CA ALA A 69 -6.17 -6.58 2.62
C ALA A 69 -5.37 -5.26 2.73
N MET A 70 -4.12 -5.33 3.18
CA MET A 70 -3.22 -4.17 3.22
C MET A 70 -3.00 -3.58 1.82
N GLY A 71 -2.70 -4.42 0.82
CA GLY A 71 -2.55 -3.97 -0.57
C GLY A 71 -3.82 -3.29 -1.12
N GLN A 72 -4.99 -3.85 -0.82
CA GLN A 72 -6.28 -3.25 -1.21
C GLN A 72 -6.54 -1.90 -0.54
N GLN A 73 -6.28 -1.78 0.76
CA GLN A 73 -6.46 -0.54 1.50
C GLN A 73 -5.51 0.56 1.00
N LEU A 74 -4.25 0.20 0.73
CA LEU A 74 -3.28 1.12 0.13
C LEU A 74 -3.77 1.61 -1.24
N PHE A 75 -4.25 0.71 -2.11
CA PHE A 75 -4.78 1.09 -3.42
C PHE A 75 -5.99 2.03 -3.31
N GLN A 76 -6.91 1.75 -2.38
CA GLN A 76 -8.06 2.63 -2.12
C GLN A 76 -7.62 4.01 -1.63
N ALA A 77 -6.63 4.08 -0.74
CA ALA A 77 -6.07 5.34 -0.26
C ALA A 77 -5.43 6.14 -1.40
N ALA A 78 -4.62 5.51 -2.27
CA ALA A 78 -4.03 6.16 -3.44
C ALA A 78 -5.09 6.71 -4.40
N SER A 79 -6.14 5.94 -4.67
CA SER A 79 -7.26 6.39 -5.50
C SER A 79 -7.95 7.62 -4.91
N ALA A 80 -8.22 7.62 -3.59
CA ALA A 80 -8.83 8.76 -2.90
C ALA A 80 -7.94 10.01 -2.96
N VAL A 81 -6.62 9.86 -2.77
CA VAL A 81 -5.65 10.96 -2.89
C VAL A 81 -5.63 11.53 -4.31
N ASN A 82 -5.65 10.68 -5.33
CA ASN A 82 -5.68 11.11 -6.73
C ASN A 82 -6.95 11.90 -7.07
N VAL A 83 -8.12 11.44 -6.60
CA VAL A 83 -9.39 12.17 -6.77
C VAL A 83 -9.33 13.52 -6.06
N ALA A 84 -8.82 13.58 -4.83
CA ALA A 84 -8.67 14.82 -4.08
C ALA A 84 -7.75 15.82 -4.80
N ASN A 85 -6.61 15.36 -5.32
CA ASN A 85 -5.67 16.18 -6.09
C ASN A 85 -6.32 16.72 -7.37
N GLY A 86 -7.00 15.87 -8.14
CA GLY A 86 -7.71 16.29 -9.36
C GLY A 86 -8.81 17.32 -9.10
N ASN A 87 -9.59 17.15 -8.02
CA ASN A 87 -10.60 18.13 -7.61
C ASN A 87 -9.97 19.45 -7.19
N TYR A 88 -8.85 19.42 -6.45
CA TYR A 88 -8.12 20.62 -6.04
C TYR A 88 -7.59 21.40 -7.25
N GLN A 89 -6.88 20.75 -8.16
CA GLN A 89 -6.34 21.38 -9.37
C GLN A 89 -7.43 22.02 -10.23
N GLN A 90 -8.60 21.40 -10.33
CA GLN A 90 -9.73 21.99 -11.05
C GLN A 90 -10.29 23.23 -10.35
N ALA A 91 -10.44 23.19 -9.03
CA ALA A 91 -10.91 24.33 -8.25
C ALA A 91 -9.92 25.50 -8.33
N GLU A 92 -8.62 25.21 -8.26
CA GLU A 92 -7.55 26.21 -8.40
C GLU A 92 -7.59 26.87 -9.79
N ARG A 93 -7.62 26.09 -10.88
CA ARG A 93 -7.71 26.63 -12.25
C ARG A 93 -8.94 27.53 -12.44
N ARG A 94 -10.08 27.12 -11.88
CA ARG A 94 -11.31 27.94 -11.91
C ARG A 94 -11.12 29.24 -11.14
N ASN A 95 -10.56 29.18 -9.95
CA ASN A 95 -10.31 30.37 -9.13
C ASN A 95 -9.35 31.32 -9.82
N ILE A 96 -8.21 30.84 -10.34
CA ILE A 96 -7.25 31.67 -11.09
C ILE A 96 -7.95 32.35 -12.27
N GLY A 97 -8.75 31.60 -13.04
CA GLY A 97 -9.51 32.14 -14.17
C GLY A 97 -10.48 33.26 -13.80
N ILE A 98 -11.04 33.26 -12.59
CA ILE A 98 -11.90 34.37 -12.10
C ILE A 98 -11.10 35.66 -11.87
N TRP A 99 -9.80 35.57 -11.58
CA TRP A 99 -8.94 36.74 -11.30
C TRP A 99 -8.04 37.15 -12.48
N THR A 100 -8.06 36.39 -13.58
CA THR A 100 -7.26 36.69 -14.79
C THR A 100 -8.07 37.22 -15.98
N ASP A 101 -9.41 37.26 -15.86
CA ASP A 101 -10.31 38.10 -16.68
C ASP A 101 -10.56 39.46 -15.99
#